data_AF-A0A1J3J6X8-F1
#
_entry.id   AF-A0A1J3J6X8-F1
#
_cell.length_a   1.000
_cell.length_b   1.000
_cell.length_c   1.000
_cell.angle_alpha   90.00
_cell.angle_beta   90.00
_cell.angle_gamma   90.00
#
_symmetry.space_group_name_H-M   'P 1'
#
loop_
_entity.id
_entity.type
_entity.pdbx_description
1 polymer ?
#
loop_
_entity_poly.entity_id
_entity_poly.type
_entity_poly.pdbx_seq_one_letter_code
_entity_poly.pdbx_strand_id
1 'polypeptide(L)'
;MMDNGKDQEMDVRSVVEAVSADHSFGAPLYVVESMCMRCGENGTTRFLLTLIPHFRKVLLSAFECPHCGERNNEVQFAGEIQPRGCSYHLEVSPGDVKIFDRQVVKSESATI
;
A
#
# COMPACT_ATOMS: atom_id res chain seq x y z
N MET A 1 5.45 6.80 41.14
CA MET A 1 4.12 6.99 40.50
C MET A 1 4.36 6.95 39.00
N MET A 2 3.51 6.21 38.31
CA MET A 2 3.82 5.43 37.12
C MET A 2 4.28 6.23 35.89
N ASP A 3 5.16 5.56 35.14
CA ASP A 3 5.85 5.97 33.93
C ASP A 3 4.87 6.35 32.80
N ASN A 4 5.18 7.45 32.11
CA ASN A 4 4.35 8.09 31.11
C ASN A 4 4.60 7.39 29.76
N GLY A 5 3.99 6.22 29.58
CA GLY A 5 3.93 5.49 28.32
C GLY A 5 3.13 6.28 27.28
N LYS A 6 3.81 7.22 26.60
CA LYS A 6 3.33 7.73 25.32
C LYS A 6 3.47 6.59 24.32
N ASP A 7 2.41 5.83 24.12
CA ASP A 7 2.22 5.06 22.89
C ASP A 7 2.42 6.03 21.73
N GLN A 8 3.55 5.89 21.03
CA GLN A 8 3.76 6.56 19.76
C GLN A 8 2.83 5.88 18.74
N GLU A 9 1.56 6.24 18.75
CA GLU A 9 0.70 6.08 17.58
C GLU A 9 1.31 6.95 16.47
N MET A 10 2.08 6.32 15.57
CA MET A 10 2.48 6.95 14.33
C MET A 10 1.23 7.11 13.46
N ASP A 11 0.62 8.29 13.49
CA ASP A 11 -0.53 8.64 12.66
C ASP A 11 -0.15 8.43 11.18
N VAL A 12 -0.88 7.54 10.51
CA VAL A 12 -0.74 7.27 9.07
C VAL A 12 -0.81 8.58 8.27
N ARG A 13 -1.57 9.58 8.75
CA ARG A 13 -1.60 10.92 8.12
C ARG A 13 -0.25 11.63 8.18
N SER A 14 0.50 11.49 9.27
CA SER A 14 1.82 12.09 9.42
C SER A 14 2.82 11.46 8.45
N VAL A 15 2.70 10.16 8.19
CA VAL A 15 3.48 9.48 7.14
C VAL A 15 3.11 10.05 5.77
N VAL A 16 1.81 10.18 5.45
CA VAL A 16 1.31 10.70 4.16
C VAL A 16 1.76 12.13 3.87
N GLU A 17 1.87 12.96 4.91
CA GLU A 17 2.30 14.37 4.79
C GLU A 17 3.80 14.47 4.49
N ALA A 18 4.64 13.64 5.10
CA ALA A 18 6.07 13.57 4.78
C ALA A 18 6.34 13.12 3.33
N VAL A 19 5.49 12.26 2.76
CA VAL A 19 5.66 11.76 1.37
C VAL A 19 5.25 12.78 0.31
N SER A 20 4.56 13.87 0.68
CA SER A 20 4.06 14.86 -0.28
C SER A 20 5.09 15.93 -0.65
N ALA A 21 6.24 15.98 0.03
CA ALA A 21 7.26 17.00 -0.18
C ALA A 21 8.27 16.66 -1.31
N ASP A 22 8.44 15.39 -1.67
CA ASP A 22 9.44 14.96 -2.65
C ASP A 22 8.81 14.29 -3.86
N HIS A 23 8.70 15.04 -4.96
CA HIS A 23 8.30 14.56 -6.30
C HIS A 23 9.38 13.71 -7.00
N SER A 24 10.25 13.04 -6.23
CA SER A 24 11.26 12.12 -6.75
C SER A 24 10.63 10.73 -6.89
N PHE A 25 10.81 10.10 -8.05
CA PHE A 25 10.26 8.79 -8.43
C PHE A 25 10.90 7.62 -7.63
N GLY A 26 10.83 7.69 -6.31
CA GLY A 26 11.40 6.74 -5.37
C GLY A 26 10.64 6.85 -4.07
N ALA A 27 9.48 6.18 -4.00
CA ALA A 27 8.66 6.16 -2.80
C ALA A 27 9.50 5.72 -1.59
N PRO A 28 9.60 6.51 -0.51
CA PRO A 28 10.36 6.14 0.66
C PRO A 28 9.79 4.84 1.25
N LEU A 29 10.63 3.81 1.30
CA LEU A 29 10.33 2.56 1.99
C LEU A 29 10.46 2.82 3.49
N TYR A 30 9.34 2.84 4.21
CA TYR A 30 9.35 2.95 5.66
C TYR A 30 9.43 1.56 6.26
N VAL A 31 10.40 1.33 7.12
CA VAL A 31 10.60 0.04 7.78
C VAL A 31 10.40 0.23 9.27
N VAL A 32 9.48 -0.54 9.86
CA VAL A 32 9.20 -0.51 11.30
C VAL A 32 9.29 -1.92 11.86
N GLU A 33 9.68 -2.04 13.12
CA GLU A 33 9.56 -3.28 13.87
C GLU A 33 8.10 -3.45 14.32
N SER A 34 7.57 -4.67 14.21
CA SER A 34 6.18 -4.97 14.57
C SER A 34 6.08 -6.36 15.17
N MET A 35 5.23 -6.51 16.17
CA MET A 35 5.03 -7.80 16.84
C MET A 35 4.37 -8.81 15.88
N CYS A 36 4.93 -10.01 15.79
CA CYS A 36 4.36 -11.13 15.06
C CYS A 36 3.16 -11.71 15.81
N MET A 37 1.97 -11.65 15.22
CA MET A 37 0.75 -12.21 15.81
C MET A 37 0.75 -13.74 15.93
N ARG A 38 1.71 -14.42 15.28
CA ARG A 38 1.81 -15.89 15.31
C ARG A 38 2.74 -16.43 16.39
N CYS A 39 3.88 -15.79 16.60
CA CYS A 39 4.89 -16.27 17.56
C CYS A 39 5.16 -15.30 18.73
N GLY A 40 4.60 -14.09 18.68
CA GLY A 40 4.81 -13.05 19.70
C GLY A 40 6.15 -12.31 19.60
N GLU A 41 7.08 -12.78 18.77
CA GLU A 41 8.39 -12.14 18.55
C GLU A 41 8.29 -10.94 17.60
N ASN A 42 9.28 -10.05 17.62
CA ASN A 42 9.33 -8.92 16.70
C ASN A 42 9.71 -9.37 15.28
N GLY A 43 8.88 -8.99 14.31
CA GLY A 43 9.18 -9.02 12.90
C GLY A 43 9.37 -7.61 12.35
N THR A 44 9.41 -7.51 11.03
CA THR A 44 9.62 -6.25 10.31
C THR A 44 8.46 -6.00 9.38
N THR A 45 7.82 -4.82 9.49
CA THR A 45 6.82 -4.34 8.54
C THR A 45 7.45 -3.27 7.65
N ARG A 46 7.33 -3.46 6.34
CA ARG A 46 7.77 -2.49 5.33
C ARG A 46 6.54 -1.85 4.70
N PHE A 47 6.47 -0.53 4.76
CA PHE A 47 5.45 0.26 4.11
C PHE A 47 6.01 0.93 2.86
N LEU A 48 5.27 0.78 1.76
CA LEU A 48 5.54 1.44 0.50
C LEU A 48 4.30 2.23 0.11
N LEU A 49 4.38 3.57 0.25
CA LEU A 49 3.32 4.46 -0.22
C LEU A 49 3.60 4.81 -1.68
N THR A 50 2.78 4.30 -2.59
CA THR A 50 2.93 4.53 -4.03
C THR A 50 1.68 5.15 -4.63
N LEU A 51 1.86 6.05 -5.59
CA LEU A 51 0.77 6.57 -6.40
C LEU A 51 0.72 5.74 -7.68
N ILE A 52 -0.35 4.97 -7.87
CA ILE A 52 -0.59 4.32 -9.15
C ILE A 52 -1.24 5.34 -10.09
N PRO A 53 -0.62 5.66 -11.24
CA PRO A 53 -1.18 6.59 -12.20
C PRO A 53 -2.62 6.20 -12.58
N HIS A 54 -3.51 7.19 -12.64
CA HIS A 54 -4.93 7.02 -12.99
C HIS A 54 -5.77 6.14 -12.05
N PHE A 55 -5.22 5.69 -10.92
CA PHE A 55 -5.96 4.92 -9.93
C PHE A 55 -6.12 5.72 -8.64
N ARG A 56 -5.30 5.45 -7.61
CA ARG A 56 -5.31 6.09 -6.28
C ARG A 56 -3.93 5.97 -5.65
N LYS A 57 -3.68 6.72 -4.56
CA LYS A 57 -2.55 6.43 -3.67
C LYS A 57 -2.84 5.09 -2.97
N VAL A 58 -1.83 4.23 -2.90
CA VAL A 58 -1.91 2.89 -2.31
C VAL A 58 -0.78 2.76 -1.31
N LEU A 59 -1.12 2.29 -0.12
CA LEU A 59 -0.17 1.88 0.91
C LEU A 59 -0.02 0.37 0.86
N LEU A 60 1.17 -0.11 0.53
CA LEU A 60 1.52 -1.52 0.57
C LEU A 60 2.23 -1.80 1.88
N SER A 61 1.72 -2.75 2.66
CA SER A 61 2.27 -3.17 3.95
C SER A 61 2.78 -4.60 3.84
N ALA A 62 4.08 -4.81 3.88
CA ALA A 62 4.70 -6.14 3.81
C ALA A 62 5.37 -6.47 5.14
N PHE A 63 4.74 -7.36 5.91
CA PHE A 63 5.28 -7.91 7.15
C PHE A 63 6.06 -9.19 6.88
N GLU A 64 7.22 -9.33 7.52
CA GLU A 64 8.04 -10.54 7.52
C GLU A 64 8.59 -10.81 8.93
N CYS A 65 8.36 -12.01 9.44
CA CYS A 65 8.93 -12.48 10.69
C CYS A 65 10.12 -13.43 10.44
N PRO A 66 11.34 -13.11 10.89
CA PRO A 66 12.50 -13.98 10.71
C PRO A 66 12.48 -15.23 11.60
N HIS A 67 11.67 -15.23 12.67
CA HIS A 67 11.64 -16.31 13.66
C HIS A 67 10.75 -17.48 13.24
N CYS A 68 9.53 -17.20 12.78
CA CYS A 68 8.56 -18.23 12.38
C CYS A 68 8.30 -18.27 10.87
N GLY A 69 8.86 -17.33 10.10
CA GLY A 69 8.67 -17.24 8.65
C GLY A 69 7.31 -16.69 8.23
N GLU A 70 6.52 -16.14 9.16
CA GLU A 70 5.22 -15.54 8.84
C GLU A 70 5.42 -14.32 7.93
N ARG A 71 4.63 -14.25 6.86
CA ARG A 71 4.67 -13.16 5.89
C ARG A 71 3.24 -12.71 5.58
N ASN A 72 2.99 -11.41 5.72
CA ASN A 72 1.68 -10.83 5.43
C ASN A 72 1.84 -9.61 4.53
N ASN A 73 1.18 -9.61 3.37
CA ASN A 73 1.17 -8.49 2.45
C ASN A 73 -0.24 -7.93 2.37
N GLU A 74 -0.40 -6.68 2.77
CA GLU A 74 -1.67 -5.97 2.76
C GLU A 74 -1.60 -4.78 1.80
N VAL A 75 -2.71 -4.54 1.08
CA VAL A 75 -2.87 -3.40 0.19
C VAL A 75 -3.99 -2.53 0.72
N GLN A 76 -3.64 -1.32 1.16
CA GLN A 76 -4.60 -0.34 1.67
C GLN A 76 -4.72 0.81 0.68
N PHE A 77 -5.95 1.20 0.36
CA PHE A 77 -6.21 2.36 -0.49
C PHE A 77 -6.09 3.63 0.36
N ALA A 78 -5.05 4.42 0.12
CA ALA A 78 -4.82 5.67 0.80
C ALA A 78 -5.52 6.80 0.02
N GLY A 79 -6.52 7.44 0.63
CA GLY A 79 -7.15 8.64 0.07
C GLY A 79 -8.66 8.56 -0.02
N GLU A 80 -9.26 9.67 -0.42
CA GLU A 80 -10.71 9.80 -0.54
C GLU A 80 -11.25 8.94 -1.68
N ILE A 81 -12.46 8.40 -1.47
CA ILE A 81 -13.24 7.79 -2.55
C ILE A 81 -13.43 8.85 -3.63
N GLN A 82 -13.05 8.52 -4.87
CA GLN A 82 -13.23 9.44 -5.98
C GLN A 82 -14.70 9.89 -6.07
N PRO A 83 -14.97 11.17 -6.32
CA PRO A 83 -16.34 11.70 -6.32
C PRO A 83 -17.21 11.12 -7.44
N ARG A 84 -16.59 10.47 -8.44
CA ARG A 84 -17.27 9.83 -9.56
C ARG A 84 -16.72 8.42 -9.75
N GLY A 85 -17.59 7.50 -10.17
CA GLY A 85 -17.18 6.19 -10.66
C GLY A 85 -16.45 6.29 -12.01
N CYS A 86 -15.62 5.29 -12.30
CA CYS A 86 -14.92 5.17 -13.58
C CYS A 86 -15.40 3.90 -14.29
N SER A 87 -15.68 3.98 -15.59
CA SER A 87 -15.92 2.82 -16.46
C SER A 87 -14.86 2.82 -17.55
N TYR A 88 -14.18 1.69 -17.72
CA TYR A 88 -13.16 1.50 -18.75
C TYR A 88 -13.66 0.50 -19.79
N HIS A 89 -13.72 0.92 -21.05
CA HIS A 89 -14.04 0.06 -22.18
C HIS A 89 -12.78 -0.18 -23.02
N LEU A 90 -12.47 -1.46 -23.28
CA LEU A 90 -11.31 -1.87 -24.06
C LEU A 90 -11.77 -2.70 -25.26
N GLU A 91 -11.53 -2.19 -26.47
CA GLU A 91 -11.73 -2.94 -27.71
C GLU A 91 -10.45 -3.66 -28.10
N VAL A 92 -10.52 -4.98 -28.30
CA VAL A 92 -9.38 -5.80 -28.71
C VAL A 92 -9.47 -6.08 -30.20
N SER A 93 -8.59 -5.46 -30.97
CA SER A 93 -8.53 -5.68 -32.42
C SER A 93 -7.75 -6.97 -32.75
N PRO A 94 -8.15 -7.74 -33.78
CA PRO A 94 -7.39 -8.90 -34.23
C PRO A 94 -5.96 -8.50 -34.63
N GLY A 95 -4.96 -9.06 -33.96
CA GLY A 95 -3.55 -8.80 -34.23
C GLY A 95 -2.85 -7.79 -33.31
N ASP A 96 -3.57 -7.09 -32.43
CA ASP A 96 -2.96 -6.16 -31.47
C ASP A 96 -2.58 -6.86 -30.15
N VAL A 97 -1.52 -7.68 -30.21
CA VAL A 97 -1.04 -8.48 -29.08
C VAL A 97 -0.53 -7.61 -27.93
N LYS A 98 -0.14 -6.35 -28.20
CA LYS A 98 0.38 -5.41 -27.19
C LYS A 98 -0.67 -5.00 -26.15
N ILE A 99 -1.96 -5.22 -26.44
CA ILE A 99 -3.03 -4.98 -25.48
C ILE A 99 -2.89 -5.90 -24.25
N PHE A 100 -2.35 -7.12 -24.43
CA PHE A 100 -2.15 -8.07 -23.34
C PHE A 100 -1.02 -7.68 -22.38
N ASP A 101 -0.13 -6.76 -22.78
CA ASP A 101 0.96 -6.26 -21.93
C ASP A 101 0.50 -5.11 -21.01
N ARG A 102 -0.78 -4.69 -21.09
CA ARG A 102 -1.30 -3.61 -20.26
C ARG A 102 -1.50 -4.07 -18.81
N GLN A 103 -0.99 -3.27 -17.87
CA GLN A 103 -1.23 -3.49 -16.45
C GLN A 103 -2.65 -3.05 -16.07
N VAL A 104 -3.40 -3.92 -15.39
CA VAL A 104 -4.76 -3.63 -14.92
C VAL A 104 -4.79 -3.67 -13.39
N VAL A 105 -5.37 -2.64 -12.79
CA VAL A 105 -5.58 -2.55 -11.35
C VAL A 105 -7.08 -2.57 -11.07
N LYS A 106 -7.55 -3.61 -10.38
CA LYS A 106 -8.96 -3.82 -10.04
C LYS A 106 -9.19 -3.53 -8.55
N SER A 107 -10.08 -2.59 -8.23
CA SER A 107 -10.56 -2.39 -6.86
C SER A 107 -11.53 -3.50 -6.44
N GLU A 108 -11.74 -3.64 -5.13
CA GLU A 108 -12.75 -4.56 -4.57
C GLU A 108 -14.15 -4.28 -5.12
N SER A 109 -14.52 -3.00 -5.23
CA SER A 109 -15.84 -2.55 -5.71
C SER A 109 -16.00 -2.54 -7.23
N ALA A 110 -15.01 -2.95 -8.01
CA ALA A 110 -15.08 -2.93 -9.47
C ALA A 110 -15.61 -4.27 -10.04
N THR A 111 -16.41 -4.15 -11.10
CA THR A 111 -16.95 -5.27 -11.88
C THR A 111 -16.33 -5.29 -13.28
N ILE A 112 -16.03 -6.48 -13.80
CA ILE A 112 -15.50 -6.72 -15.15
C ILE A 112 -16.63 -7.23 -16.04
#